data_AF-A0A1Z4M0Z1-F1
#
_entry.id   AF-A0A1Z4M0Z1-F1
#
_cell.length_a   1.000
_cell.length_b   1.000
_cell.length_c   1.000
_cell.angle_alpha   90.00
_cell.angle_beta   90.00
_cell.angle_gamma   90.00
#
_symmetry.space_group_name_H-M   'P 1'
#
loop_
_entity.id
_entity.type
_entity.pdbx_description
1 polymer ?
#
loop_
_entity_poly.entity_id
_entity_poly.type
_entity_poly.pdbx_seq_one_letter_code
_entity_poly.pdbx_strand_id
1 'polypeptide(L)'
;MHPLSFDEELAKKVVAEFINDNPEEKELDTAFIEICRFLNDNPDRLSWRGKNKPSVTDETGLKALAEKYFNGFRKSDFPAEPKTVPDEMVSIVMQYAYNYSPEDCERIKIEHQYSMCAENCVGSLLERYLDSVLREKGWYWCCGDFIKAIDFISKDKNQKWLALQIKNRDNTENSSSSAIRNGTQMRNFSLVPS
;
A
#
# COMPACT_ATOMS: atom_id res chain seq x y z
N MET A 1 34.26 6.17 -6.61
CA MET A 1 33.06 6.21 -5.74
C MET A 1 32.42 4.84 -5.80
N HIS A 2 32.55 4.03 -4.74
CA HIS A 2 31.71 2.85 -4.62
C HIS A 2 30.27 3.33 -4.43
N PRO A 3 29.27 2.70 -5.09
CA PRO A 3 27.87 2.96 -4.75
C PRO A 3 27.70 2.75 -3.24
N LEU A 4 27.09 3.70 -2.54
CA LEU A 4 26.71 3.50 -1.14
C LEU A 4 25.74 2.30 -1.11
N SER A 5 26.18 1.20 -0.53
CA SER A 5 25.36 0.00 -0.37
C SER A 5 24.48 0.13 0.87
N PHE A 6 23.30 -0.50 0.85
CA PHE A 6 22.46 -0.67 2.03
C PHE A 6 23.26 -1.17 3.25
N ASP A 7 23.13 -0.47 4.37
CA ASP A 7 23.72 -0.83 5.66
C ASP A 7 22.63 -1.41 6.56
N GLU A 8 22.67 -2.73 6.73
CA GLU A 8 21.69 -3.46 7.52
C GLU A 8 21.82 -3.17 9.02
N GLU A 9 23.03 -2.94 9.53
CA GLU A 9 23.23 -2.65 10.95
C GLU A 9 22.68 -1.26 11.29
N LEU A 10 22.83 -0.30 10.38
CA LEU A 10 22.18 0.99 10.50
C LEU A 10 20.64 0.85 10.47
N ALA A 11 20.10 0.04 9.56
CA ALA A 11 18.65 -0.22 9.50
C ALA A 11 18.12 -0.88 10.78
N LYS A 12 18.84 -1.87 11.33
CA LYS A 12 18.53 -2.50 12.64
C LYS A 12 18.51 -1.49 13.77
N LYS A 13 19.50 -0.60 13.82
CA LYS A 13 19.57 0.45 14.83
C LYS A 13 18.38 1.41 14.72
N VAL A 14 18.05 1.84 13.50
CA VAL A 14 16.91 2.75 13.27
C VAL A 14 15.59 2.08 13.64
N VAL A 15 15.35 0.85 13.18
CA VAL A 15 14.06 0.17 13.39
C VAL A 15 13.81 -0.13 14.87
N ALA A 16 14.87 -0.38 15.66
CA ALA A 16 14.77 -0.56 17.10
C ALA A 16 14.17 0.67 17.84
N GLU A 17 14.25 1.88 17.27
CA GLU A 17 13.61 3.07 17.83
C GLU A 17 12.07 3.07 17.66
N PHE A 18 11.53 2.25 16.75
CA PHE A 18 10.11 2.21 16.41
C PHE A 18 9.35 1.01 16.96
N ILE A 19 10.06 -0.08 17.31
CA ILE A 19 9.46 -1.30 17.86
C ILE A 19 8.88 -1.01 19.25
N ASN A 20 7.79 -1.71 19.58
CA ASN A 20 7.21 -1.75 20.92
C ASN A 20 6.97 -3.23 21.33
N ASP A 21 6.53 -3.45 22.57
CA ASP A 21 6.25 -4.79 23.08
C ASP A 21 4.88 -5.36 22.60
N ASN A 22 4.31 -4.85 21.51
CA ASN A 22 3.03 -5.35 20.97
C ASN A 22 3.24 -6.68 20.23
N PRO A 23 2.58 -7.78 20.63
CA PRO A 23 2.66 -9.07 19.92
C PRO A 23 2.24 -9.02 18.45
N GLU A 24 1.34 -8.10 18.07
CA GLU A 24 0.90 -7.94 16.67
C GLU A 24 2.01 -7.34 15.77
N GLU A 25 2.97 -6.65 16.37
CA GLU A 25 4.11 -6.02 15.69
C GLU A 25 5.33 -6.94 15.60
N LYS A 26 5.19 -8.20 16.03
CA LYS A 26 6.24 -9.20 15.92
C LYS A 26 6.70 -9.35 14.46
N GLU A 27 8.01 -9.35 14.26
CA GLU A 27 8.68 -9.51 12.95
C GLU A 27 8.52 -8.31 11.99
N LEU A 28 7.90 -7.21 12.42
CA LEU A 28 7.83 -5.98 11.61
C LEU A 28 9.20 -5.34 11.37
N ASP A 29 10.13 -5.52 12.30
CA ASP A 29 11.52 -5.09 12.18
C ASP A 29 12.24 -5.80 11.04
N THR A 30 12.08 -7.12 10.99
CA THR A 30 12.62 -7.99 9.94
C THR A 30 11.97 -7.65 8.60
N ALA A 31 10.65 -7.48 8.57
CA ALA A 31 9.92 -7.08 7.37
C ALA A 31 10.40 -5.71 6.83
N PHE A 32 10.57 -4.72 7.71
CA PHE A 32 11.07 -3.41 7.32
C PHE A 32 12.48 -3.49 6.72
N ILE A 33 13.39 -4.25 7.32
CA ILE A 33 14.75 -4.45 6.81
C ILE A 33 14.73 -5.08 5.41
N GLU A 34 13.89 -6.10 5.18
CA GLU A 34 13.73 -6.72 3.87
C GLU A 34 13.14 -5.77 2.83
N ILE A 35 12.21 -4.90 3.22
CA ILE A 35 11.67 -3.84 2.34
C ILE A 35 12.76 -2.84 1.97
N CYS A 36 13.63 -2.46 2.91
CA CYS A 36 14.77 -1.59 2.61
C CYS A 36 15.79 -2.25 1.67
N ARG A 37 16.07 -3.55 1.85
CA ARG A 37 16.89 -4.34 0.91
C ARG A 37 16.25 -4.37 -0.49
N PHE A 38 14.94 -4.60 -0.57
CA PHE A 38 14.21 -4.57 -1.83
C PHE A 38 14.32 -3.21 -2.53
N LEU A 39 14.19 -2.11 -1.79
CA LEU A 39 14.33 -0.75 -2.33
C LEU A 39 15.76 -0.41 -2.75
N ASN A 40 16.77 -0.94 -2.07
CA ASN A 40 18.16 -0.81 -2.50
C ASN A 40 18.37 -1.44 -3.89
N ASP A 41 17.77 -2.62 -4.10
CA ASP A 41 17.85 -3.34 -5.38
C ASP A 41 16.93 -2.74 -6.46
N ASN A 42 15.84 -2.07 -6.04
CA ASN A 42 14.78 -1.54 -6.92
C ASN A 42 14.41 -0.07 -6.56
N PRO A 43 15.33 0.90 -6.72
CA PRO A 43 15.15 2.27 -6.23
C PRO A 43 14.05 3.08 -6.95
N ASP A 44 13.62 2.62 -8.13
CA ASP A 44 12.51 3.17 -8.92
C ASP A 44 11.14 2.89 -8.28
N ARG A 45 11.06 1.86 -7.44
CA ARG A 45 9.86 1.44 -6.72
C ARG A 45 9.51 2.31 -5.52
N LEU A 46 10.44 3.13 -5.03
CA LEU A 46 10.15 4.10 -3.99
C LEU A 46 9.15 5.16 -4.51
N SER A 47 7.96 5.17 -3.90
CA SER A 47 6.90 6.16 -4.06
C SER A 47 7.07 7.25 -3.02
N TRP A 48 7.32 8.49 -3.45
CA TRP A 48 7.43 9.62 -2.53
C TRP A 48 6.89 10.88 -3.18
N ARG A 49 6.04 11.61 -2.44
CA ARG A 49 5.41 12.87 -2.92
C ARG A 49 6.16 14.12 -2.45
N GLY A 50 7.05 14.00 -1.46
CA GLY A 50 7.82 15.12 -0.90
C GLY A 50 9.04 15.51 -1.74
N LYS A 51 9.53 16.74 -1.55
CA LYS A 51 10.73 17.25 -2.25
C LYS A 51 12.00 16.47 -1.91
N ASN A 52 12.11 15.99 -0.67
CA ASN A 52 13.26 15.22 -0.18
C ASN A 52 12.91 13.73 -0.21
N LYS A 53 13.26 13.05 -1.30
CA LYS A 53 13.09 11.60 -1.43
C LYS A 53 14.06 10.90 -0.46
N PRO A 54 13.57 10.03 0.45
CA PRO A 54 14.42 9.34 1.41
C PRO A 54 15.33 8.33 0.70
N SER A 55 16.50 8.07 1.27
CA SER A 55 17.38 6.96 0.87
C SER A 55 17.37 5.84 1.91
N VAL A 56 17.62 4.62 1.45
CA VAL A 56 17.87 3.47 2.33
C VAL A 56 19.34 3.37 2.78
N THR A 57 20.20 4.27 2.29
CA THR A 57 21.65 4.28 2.56
C THR A 57 22.07 5.27 3.64
N ASP A 58 21.13 6.03 4.20
CA ASP A 58 21.41 7.02 5.24
C ASP A 58 20.36 6.97 6.36
N GLU A 59 20.76 7.38 7.57
CA GLU A 59 19.94 7.28 8.77
C GLU A 59 18.66 8.13 8.67
N THR A 60 18.74 9.30 8.03
CA THR A 60 17.60 10.23 7.93
C THR A 60 16.51 9.65 7.03
N GLY A 61 16.90 9.09 5.89
CA GLY A 61 16.00 8.41 4.98
C GLY A 61 15.39 7.15 5.58
N LEU A 62 16.19 6.32 6.26
CA LEU A 62 15.69 5.15 6.97
C LEU A 62 14.66 5.51 8.05
N LYS A 63 14.90 6.58 8.83
CA LYS A 63 13.94 7.07 9.84
C LYS A 63 12.62 7.51 9.21
N ALA A 64 12.66 8.26 8.10
CA ALA A 64 11.46 8.69 7.40
C ALA A 64 10.66 7.50 6.81
N LEU A 65 11.35 6.45 6.34
CA LEU A 65 10.72 5.23 5.84
C LEU A 65 10.13 4.39 6.99
N ALA A 66 10.85 4.24 8.10
CA ALA A 66 10.36 3.53 9.27
C ALA A 66 9.10 4.21 9.83
N GLU A 67 9.11 5.53 9.98
CA GLU A 67 7.94 6.28 10.42
C GLU A 67 6.72 6.01 9.52
N LYS A 68 6.91 6.02 8.19
CA LYS A 68 5.84 5.70 7.24
C LYS A 68 5.33 4.27 7.38
N TYR A 69 6.23 3.31 7.51
CA TYR A 69 5.93 1.89 7.64
C TYR A 69 5.11 1.60 8.90
N PHE A 70 5.62 1.97 10.07
CA PHE A 70 4.94 1.71 11.35
C PHE A 70 3.64 2.49 11.48
N ASN A 71 3.58 3.74 11.01
CA ASN A 71 2.31 4.47 10.98
C ASN A 71 1.30 3.82 10.02
N GLY A 72 1.76 3.27 8.90
CA GLY A 72 0.93 2.50 7.98
C GLY A 72 0.34 1.25 8.63
N PHE A 73 1.18 0.47 9.32
CA PHE A 73 0.77 -0.73 10.03
C PHE A 73 -0.26 -0.43 11.15
N ARG A 74 0.01 0.60 11.96
CA ARG A 74 -0.79 0.98 13.15
C ARG A 74 -2.05 1.78 12.80
N LYS A 75 -2.20 2.22 11.55
CA LYS A 75 -3.39 2.95 11.10
C LYS A 75 -4.62 2.05 11.24
N SER A 76 -5.71 2.61 11.76
CA SER A 76 -7.00 1.93 11.80
C SER A 76 -7.55 1.71 10.40
N ASP A 77 -8.06 0.50 10.15
CA ASP A 77 -8.74 0.15 8.89
C ASP A 77 -10.24 0.45 8.93
N PHE A 78 -10.77 0.94 10.06
CA PHE A 78 -12.18 1.34 10.12
C PHE A 78 -12.47 2.52 9.17
N PRO A 79 -13.64 2.52 8.51
CA PRO A 79 -13.98 3.55 7.55
C PRO A 79 -14.07 4.90 8.23
N ALA A 80 -13.26 5.84 7.77
CA ALA A 80 -13.40 7.24 8.15
C ALA A 80 -14.60 7.86 7.43
N GLU A 81 -15.15 8.94 8.01
CA GLU A 81 -16.19 9.73 7.33
C GLU A 81 -15.69 10.24 5.97
N PRO A 82 -16.55 10.20 4.93
CA PRO A 82 -16.17 10.66 3.60
C PRO A 82 -15.77 12.14 3.62
N LYS A 83 -14.59 12.46 3.09
CA LYS A 83 -14.09 13.84 2.94
C LYS A 83 -14.10 14.34 1.49
N THR A 84 -14.48 13.48 0.55
CA THR A 84 -14.46 13.78 -0.88
C THR A 84 -15.59 14.73 -1.24
N VAL A 85 -15.27 15.84 -1.90
CA VAL A 85 -16.29 16.74 -2.48
C VAL A 85 -16.81 16.10 -3.78
N PRO A 86 -18.11 15.77 -3.88
CA PRO A 86 -18.69 15.18 -5.09
C PRO A 86 -18.73 16.18 -6.26
N ASP A 87 -18.69 15.68 -7.49
CA ASP A 87 -18.87 16.48 -8.71
C ASP A 87 -20.36 16.69 -8.99
N GLU A 88 -20.80 17.95 -9.01
CA GLU A 88 -22.19 18.34 -9.25
C GLU A 88 -22.71 17.88 -10.62
N MET A 89 -21.85 17.71 -11.61
CA MET A 89 -22.23 17.23 -12.94
C MET A 89 -22.77 15.80 -12.91
N VAL A 90 -22.35 14.98 -11.95
CA VAL A 90 -22.86 13.60 -11.79
C VAL A 90 -24.36 13.64 -11.49
N SER A 91 -24.78 14.50 -10.56
CA SER A 91 -26.20 14.68 -10.21
C SER A 91 -27.03 15.24 -11.36
N ILE A 92 -26.45 16.11 -12.20
CA ILE A 92 -27.12 16.63 -13.41
C ILE A 92 -27.35 15.49 -14.41
N VAL A 93 -26.30 14.71 -14.72
CA VAL A 93 -26.43 13.55 -15.61
C VAL A 93 -27.48 12.56 -15.07
N MET A 94 -27.51 12.32 -13.77
CA MET A 94 -28.50 11.44 -13.16
C MET A 94 -29.95 11.89 -13.35
N GLN A 95 -30.21 13.19 -13.21
CA GLN A 95 -31.55 13.75 -13.44
C GLN A 95 -31.96 13.66 -14.90
N TYR A 96 -31.08 14.06 -15.83
CA TYR A 96 -31.45 14.16 -17.25
C TYR A 96 -31.40 12.82 -18.01
N ALA A 97 -30.45 11.93 -17.68
CA ALA A 97 -30.25 10.68 -18.39
C ALA A 97 -31.03 9.50 -17.77
N TYR A 98 -31.23 9.52 -16.45
CA TYR A 98 -31.85 8.41 -15.71
C TYR A 98 -33.13 8.82 -14.97
N ASN A 99 -33.59 10.07 -15.14
CA ASN A 99 -34.84 10.59 -14.55
C ASN A 99 -34.92 10.51 -13.02
N TYR A 100 -33.77 10.57 -12.33
CA TYR A 100 -33.75 10.66 -10.86
C TYR A 100 -34.28 12.02 -10.39
N SER A 101 -34.97 12.03 -9.24
CA SER A 101 -35.37 13.26 -8.57
C SER A 101 -34.15 13.98 -7.96
N PRO A 102 -34.22 15.30 -7.73
CA PRO A 102 -33.20 16.02 -6.97
C PRO A 102 -32.95 15.40 -5.58
N GLU A 103 -34.01 14.95 -4.90
CA GLU A 103 -33.94 14.31 -3.59
C GLU A 103 -33.20 12.96 -3.65
N ASP A 104 -33.48 12.15 -4.67
CA ASP A 104 -32.77 10.88 -4.89
C ASP A 104 -31.30 11.12 -5.23
N CYS A 105 -30.98 12.17 -6.01
CA CYS A 105 -29.59 12.51 -6.33
C CYS A 105 -28.80 12.87 -5.07
N GLU A 106 -29.39 13.61 -4.14
CA GLU A 106 -28.73 13.94 -2.87
C GLU A 106 -28.50 12.70 -2.01
N ARG A 107 -29.51 11.81 -1.91
CA ARG A 107 -29.38 10.54 -1.19
C ARG A 107 -28.27 9.67 -1.79
N ILE A 108 -28.31 9.44 -3.10
CA ILE A 108 -27.35 8.60 -3.81
C ILE A 108 -25.93 9.16 -3.69
N LYS A 109 -25.76 10.49 -3.73
CA LYS A 109 -24.46 11.14 -3.52
C LYS A 109 -23.85 10.75 -2.18
N ILE A 110 -24.63 10.82 -1.10
CA ILE A 110 -24.19 10.48 0.26
C ILE A 110 -23.91 8.96 0.35
N GLU A 111 -24.84 8.12 -0.12
CA GLU A 111 -24.69 6.66 -0.10
C GLU A 111 -23.48 6.19 -0.90
N HIS A 112 -23.21 6.82 -2.04
CA HIS A 112 -22.04 6.53 -2.88
C HIS A 112 -20.73 6.87 -2.16
N GLN A 113 -20.67 8.02 -1.46
CA GLN A 113 -19.52 8.38 -0.64
C GLN A 113 -19.25 7.36 0.47
N TYR A 114 -20.29 6.92 1.19
CA TYR A 114 -20.16 5.85 2.19
C TYR A 114 -19.74 4.52 1.56
N SER A 115 -20.28 4.19 0.38
CA SER A 115 -19.91 2.99 -0.36
C SER A 115 -18.43 2.99 -0.74
N MET A 116 -17.88 4.12 -1.22
CA MET A 116 -16.44 4.25 -1.49
C MET A 116 -15.59 4.09 -0.22
N CYS A 117 -16.02 4.65 0.92
CA CYS A 117 -15.33 4.45 2.19
C CYS A 117 -15.35 2.97 2.63
N ALA A 118 -16.48 2.29 2.46
CA ALA A 118 -16.59 0.86 2.73
C ALA A 118 -15.71 0.03 1.80
N GLU A 119 -15.66 0.33 0.50
CA GLU A 119 -14.78 -0.35 -0.47
C GLU A 119 -13.31 -0.22 -0.10
N ASN A 120 -12.87 1.00 0.26
CA ASN A 120 -11.50 1.24 0.72
C ASN A 120 -11.18 0.47 2.00
N CYS A 121 -12.11 0.45 2.96
CA CYS A 121 -12.00 -0.32 4.19
C CYS A 121 -11.84 -1.82 3.91
N VAL A 122 -12.65 -2.38 3.01
CA VAL A 122 -12.53 -3.79 2.62
C VAL A 122 -11.15 -4.10 2.01
N GLY A 123 -10.61 -3.19 1.18
CA GLY A 123 -9.25 -3.32 0.65
C GLY A 123 -8.18 -3.36 1.76
N SER A 124 -8.23 -2.42 2.71
CA SER A 124 -7.28 -2.38 3.83
C SER A 124 -7.40 -3.59 4.76
N LEU A 125 -8.63 -4.02 5.08
CA LEU A 125 -8.88 -5.21 5.89
C LEU A 125 -8.36 -6.49 5.22
N LEU A 126 -8.49 -6.58 3.89
CA LEU A 126 -7.96 -7.69 3.14
C LEU A 126 -6.43 -7.77 3.23
N GLU A 127 -5.73 -6.66 3.01
CA GLU A 127 -4.27 -6.63 3.14
C GLU A 127 -3.83 -7.03 4.54
N ARG A 128 -4.49 -6.51 5.59
CA ARG A 128 -4.18 -6.89 6.97
C ARG A 128 -4.43 -8.37 7.25
N TYR A 129 -5.54 -8.92 6.75
CA TYR A 129 -5.80 -10.35 6.86
C TYR A 129 -4.71 -11.17 6.16
N LEU A 130 -4.31 -10.79 4.96
CA LEU A 130 -3.24 -11.48 4.23
C LEU A 130 -1.91 -11.41 4.98
N ASP A 131 -1.54 -10.26 5.53
CA ASP A 131 -0.35 -10.11 6.37
C ASP A 131 -0.39 -11.08 7.57
N SER A 132 -1.53 -11.19 8.27
CA SER A 132 -1.69 -12.12 9.40
C SER A 132 -1.46 -13.60 9.06
N VAL A 133 -1.57 -13.99 7.77
CA VAL A 133 -1.42 -15.37 7.29
C VAL A 133 -0.11 -15.57 6.54
N LEU A 134 0.37 -14.55 5.84
CA LEU A 134 1.53 -14.63 4.94
C LEU A 134 2.84 -14.25 5.63
N ARG A 135 2.81 -13.46 6.70
CA ARG A 135 4.02 -13.04 7.42
C ARG A 135 4.84 -14.23 7.92
N GLU A 136 4.18 -15.18 8.58
CA GLU A 136 4.81 -16.43 9.05
C GLU A 136 5.34 -17.33 7.91
N LYS A 137 4.94 -17.05 6.67
CA LYS A 137 5.38 -17.77 5.46
C LYS A 137 6.50 -17.04 4.72
N GLY A 138 7.06 -15.98 5.30
CA GLY A 138 8.17 -15.21 4.74
C GLY A 138 7.75 -14.18 3.68
N TRP A 139 6.51 -13.70 3.74
CA TRP A 139 6.09 -12.52 2.98
C TRP A 139 6.12 -11.29 3.87
N TYR A 140 6.46 -10.14 3.27
CA TYR A 140 6.58 -8.87 3.97
C TYR A 140 5.60 -7.88 3.37
N TRP A 141 4.65 -7.42 4.18
CA TRP A 141 3.64 -6.43 3.78
C TRP A 141 4.28 -5.05 3.62
N CYS A 142 4.14 -4.43 2.46
CA CYS A 142 4.67 -3.11 2.12
C CYS A 142 3.72 -1.98 2.56
N CYS A 143 3.31 -1.97 3.83
CA CYS A 143 2.39 -0.97 4.35
C CYS A 143 3.00 0.45 4.41
N GLY A 144 2.16 1.49 4.40
CA GLY A 144 2.60 2.89 4.49
C GLY A 144 2.76 3.64 3.15
N ASP A 145 2.31 3.04 2.04
CA ASP A 145 2.17 3.67 0.71
C ASP A 145 3.46 4.23 0.08
N PHE A 146 4.63 3.77 0.51
CA PHE A 146 5.93 4.22 -0.02
C PHE A 146 6.56 3.25 -1.04
N ILE A 147 5.92 2.12 -1.33
CA ILE A 147 6.29 1.21 -2.43
C ILE A 147 5.24 1.32 -3.54
N LYS A 148 5.66 1.49 -4.79
CA LYS A 148 4.75 1.62 -5.94
C LYS A 148 4.21 0.26 -6.38
N ALA A 149 2.88 0.13 -6.37
CA ALA A 149 2.13 -0.96 -7.00
C ALA A 149 2.55 -2.37 -6.54
N ILE A 150 3.00 -2.50 -5.30
CA ILE A 150 3.38 -3.75 -4.66
C ILE A 150 2.90 -3.67 -3.21
N ASP A 151 2.13 -4.67 -2.81
CA ASP A 151 1.58 -4.77 -1.46
C ASP A 151 2.37 -5.79 -0.64
N PHE A 152 2.89 -6.86 -1.25
CA PHE A 152 3.73 -7.84 -0.55
C PHE A 152 4.98 -8.19 -1.34
N ILE A 153 6.09 -8.42 -0.63
CA ILE A 153 7.33 -8.95 -1.21
C ILE A 153 7.77 -10.21 -0.49
N SER A 154 8.53 -11.07 -1.17
CA SER A 154 9.19 -12.24 -0.60
C SER A 154 10.40 -12.62 -1.46
N LYS A 155 11.13 -13.67 -1.08
CA LYS A 155 12.22 -14.25 -1.86
C LYS A 155 11.89 -15.68 -2.27
N ASP A 156 12.16 -16.01 -3.52
CA ASP A 156 12.09 -17.39 -3.99
C ASP A 156 13.27 -18.22 -3.46
N LYS A 157 13.29 -19.52 -3.78
CA LYS A 157 14.38 -20.44 -3.39
C LYS A 157 15.75 -20.02 -3.93
N ASN A 158 15.79 -19.20 -4.97
CA ASN A 158 17.01 -18.68 -5.60
C ASN A 158 17.36 -17.26 -5.11
N GLN A 159 16.73 -16.77 -4.03
CA GLN A 159 16.91 -15.43 -3.48
C GLN A 159 16.48 -14.29 -4.43
N LYS A 160 15.62 -14.58 -5.41
CA LYS A 160 15.03 -13.56 -6.28
C LYS A 160 13.77 -12.97 -5.64
N TRP A 161 13.60 -11.66 -5.78
CA TRP A 161 12.41 -10.97 -5.30
C TRP A 161 11.15 -11.43 -6.02
N LEU A 162 10.16 -11.83 -5.23
CA LEU A 162 8.77 -12.02 -5.62
C LEU A 162 7.98 -10.81 -5.12
N ALA A 163 7.11 -10.27 -5.96
CA ALA A 163 6.27 -9.13 -5.62
C ALA A 163 4.80 -9.43 -5.96
N LEU A 164 3.90 -9.14 -5.03
CA LEU A 164 2.46 -9.29 -5.19
C LEU A 164 1.76 -7.96 -5.10
N GLN A 165 0.80 -7.76 -5.99
CA GLN A 165 -0.22 -6.74 -5.88
C GLN A 165 -1.57 -7.42 -5.66
N ILE A 166 -2.26 -7.03 -4.60
CA ILE A 166 -3.55 -7.51 -4.20
C ILE A 166 -4.62 -6.56 -4.73
N LYS A 167 -5.66 -7.12 -5.34
CA LYS A 167 -6.84 -6.37 -5.75
C LYS A 167 -8.08 -7.06 -5.22
N ASN A 168 -9.03 -6.30 -4.69
CA ASN A 168 -10.26 -6.85 -4.14
C ASN A 168 -11.17 -7.45 -5.24
N ARG A 169 -11.12 -6.89 -6.47
CA ARG A 169 -11.94 -7.31 -7.61
C ARG A 169 -11.11 -7.36 -8.90
N ASP A 170 -11.40 -8.35 -9.74
CA ASP A 170 -10.93 -8.40 -11.13
C ASP A 170 -11.70 -7.35 -11.96
N ASN A 171 -11.35 -6.08 -11.84
CA ASN A 171 -11.74 -5.10 -12.83
C ASN A 171 -10.73 -5.21 -13.98
N THR A 172 -11.20 -5.53 -15.20
CA THR A 172 -10.45 -5.36 -16.46
C THR A 172 -9.62 -4.09 -16.39
N GLU A 173 -8.31 -4.22 -16.59
CA GLU A 173 -7.27 -3.20 -16.36
C GLU A 173 -7.76 -1.76 -16.62
N ASN A 174 -7.89 -0.94 -15.56
CA ASN A 174 -7.93 0.51 -15.76
C ASN A 174 -6.52 0.96 -16.18
N SER A 175 -6.46 1.85 -17.17
CA SER A 175 -5.27 2.23 -17.95
C SER A 175 -4.08 2.75 -17.14
N SER A 176 -4.29 3.16 -15.88
CA SER A 176 -3.24 3.56 -14.92
C SER A 176 -2.40 2.40 -14.38
N SER A 177 -2.87 1.14 -14.47
CA SER A 177 -2.19 -0.05 -13.91
C SER A 177 -1.18 -0.71 -14.86
N SER A 178 -1.16 -0.34 -16.14
CA SER A 178 -0.41 -1.05 -17.20
C SER A 178 1.07 -0.63 -17.30
N ALA A 179 1.43 0.54 -16.76
CA ALA A 179 2.73 1.18 -17.02
C ALA A 179 3.90 0.65 -16.19
N ILE A 180 3.68 -0.27 -15.25
CA ILE A 180 4.69 -0.73 -14.30
C ILE A 180 5.03 -2.19 -14.62
N ARG A 181 5.72 -2.47 -15.73
CA ARG A 181 6.05 -3.84 -16.17
C ARG A 181 7.53 -4.07 -16.54
N ASN A 182 8.45 -3.28 -16.00
CA ASN A 182 9.88 -3.52 -16.21
C ASN A 182 10.56 -4.04 -14.93
N GLY A 183 11.13 -5.25 -15.03
CA GLY A 183 12.20 -5.74 -14.14
C GLY A 183 11.83 -6.73 -13.03
N THR A 184 10.57 -6.84 -12.61
CA THR A 184 10.15 -7.71 -11.50
C THR A 184 9.02 -8.64 -11.95
N GLN A 185 9.06 -9.93 -11.60
CA GLN A 185 7.93 -10.85 -11.78
C GLN A 185 6.82 -10.48 -10.80
N MET A 186 6.08 -9.41 -11.10
CA MET A 186 4.92 -8.99 -10.32
C MET A 186 3.73 -9.88 -10.69
N ARG A 187 3.10 -10.46 -9.67
CA ARG A 187 1.91 -11.28 -9.85
C ARG A 187 0.72 -10.61 -9.18
N ASN A 188 -0.37 -10.47 -9.94
CA ASN A 188 -1.62 -9.92 -9.43
C ASN A 188 -2.46 -11.07 -8.89
N PHE A 189 -3.08 -10.86 -7.72
CA PHE A 189 -4.06 -11.79 -7.16
C PHE A 189 -5.38 -11.04 -6.90
N SER A 190 -6.49 -11.68 -7.24
CA SER A 190 -7.84 -11.13 -7.06
C SER A 190 -8.76 -12.17 -6.44
N LEU A 191 -9.57 -11.74 -5.48
CA LEU A 191 -10.42 -12.63 -4.68
C LEU A 191 -11.77 -12.91 -5.34
N VAL A 192 -12.31 -11.91 -6.03
CA VAL A 192 -13.58 -12.04 -6.74
C VAL A 192 -13.28 -12.09 -8.24
N PRO A 193 -13.39 -13.27 -8.88
CA PRO A 193 -13.34 -13.37 -10.33
C PRO A 193 -14.51 -12.60 -10.96
N SER A 194 -14.25 -11.95 -12.08
CA SER A 194 -15.26 -11.20 -12.86
C SER A 194 -16.35 -12.09 -13.44
#